data_AF-A0A661XQJ5-F1
#
_entry.id   AF-A0A661XQJ5-F1
#
_cell.length_a   1.000
_cell.length_b   1.000
_cell.length_c   1.000
_cell.angle_alpha   90.00
_cell.angle_beta   90.00
_cell.angle_gamma   90.00
#
_symmetry.space_group_name_H-M   'P 1'
#
loop_
_entity.id
_entity.type
_entity.pdbx_description
1 polymer ?
#
loop_
_entity_poly.entity_id
_entity_poly.type
_entity_poly.pdbx_seq_one_letter_code
_entity_poly.pdbx_strand_id
1 'polypeptide(L)'
;MQHYKCLIDAKEGRSSSFLNRNKITFVGVKKLTFLLLLSGVLLSGCQNDLNVTAPWKDIPIVYGILSPLDTTHYIRIEKAFLDPEISALEIARIPDSLYYKNLDASIFDISSGTRFQLLEVDGAEEGLIRDEGVFAEMPNILYKVDADDLKLVPTNSYRLEINRSETLPLVTAEIEIVSRVTIVRPIPGSTLRFPYQSLFKV
;
A
#
# COMPACT_ATOMS: atom_id res chain seq x y z
N MET A 1 15.92 -21.49 -8.15
CA MET A 1 14.74 -21.29 -7.30
C MET A 1 14.47 -19.80 -7.32
N GLN A 2 13.41 -19.36 -8.00
CA GLN A 2 13.06 -17.95 -8.08
C GLN A 2 11.69 -17.78 -7.43
N HIS A 3 11.69 -17.00 -6.35
CA HIS A 3 10.49 -16.56 -5.63
C HIS A 3 9.97 -15.32 -6.35
N TYR A 4 8.68 -15.30 -6.69
CA TYR A 4 8.03 -14.10 -7.23
C TYR A 4 6.97 -13.66 -6.23
N LYS A 5 7.03 -12.37 -5.88
CA LYS A 5 6.30 -11.72 -4.80
C LYS A 5 5.39 -10.69 -5.46
N CYS A 6 4.08 -10.80 -5.27
CA CYS A 6 3.15 -9.76 -5.73
C CYS A 6 2.82 -8.85 -4.54
N LEU A 7 3.02 -7.55 -4.72
CA LEU A 7 2.74 -6.50 -3.74
C LEU A 7 1.52 -5.70 -4.22
N ILE A 8 0.60 -5.39 -3.31
CA ILE A 8 -0.55 -4.54 -3.59
C ILE A 8 -0.30 -3.14 -3.00
N ASP A 9 -0.56 -2.10 -3.79
CA ASP A 9 -0.51 -0.71 -3.37
C ASP A 9 -1.67 0.07 -4.05
N ALA A 10 -2.33 0.97 -3.32
CA ALA A 10 -3.52 1.69 -3.77
C ALA A 10 -3.35 3.23 -3.59
N LYS A 11 -3.69 4.02 -4.62
CA LYS A 11 -3.63 5.49 -4.58
C LYS A 11 -4.81 6.18 -5.27
N GLU A 12 -5.23 7.32 -4.72
CA GLU A 12 -6.29 8.22 -5.19
C GLU A 12 -5.72 9.59 -5.64
N GLY A 13 -6.22 10.14 -6.75
CA GLY A 13 -5.74 11.39 -7.38
C GLY A 13 -6.49 12.66 -6.95
N ARG A 14 -5.88 13.85 -7.17
CA ARG A 14 -6.50 15.17 -6.92
C ARG A 14 -6.19 16.18 -8.03
N SER A 15 -7.23 16.88 -8.49
CA SER A 15 -7.26 17.96 -9.50
C SER A 15 -7.02 19.34 -8.86
N SER A 16 -6.43 20.29 -9.60
CA SER A 16 -6.19 21.68 -9.19
C SER A 16 -6.72 22.69 -10.22
N SER A 17 -7.45 23.71 -9.77
CA SER A 17 -7.94 24.82 -10.59
C SER A 17 -7.36 26.19 -10.17
N PHE A 18 -6.85 26.89 -11.19
CA PHE A 18 -6.95 28.33 -11.51
C PHE A 18 -6.66 29.43 -10.46
N LEU A 19 -5.72 30.33 -10.81
CA LEU A 19 -5.65 31.71 -10.31
C LEU A 19 -5.53 32.73 -11.46
N ASN A 20 -6.34 33.78 -11.36
CA ASN A 20 -6.51 34.91 -12.27
C ASN A 20 -5.52 36.06 -11.92
N ARG A 21 -4.96 36.75 -12.93
CA ARG A 21 -4.02 37.87 -12.77
C ARG A 21 -4.73 39.22 -12.99
N ASN A 22 -4.73 40.10 -11.99
CA ASN A 22 -4.99 41.54 -12.19
C ASN A 22 -3.69 42.34 -12.19
N LYS A 23 -3.53 43.21 -13.20
CA LYS A 23 -2.41 44.15 -13.38
C LYS A 23 -2.52 45.35 -12.42
N ILE A 24 -1.39 45.77 -11.85
CA ILE A 24 -1.25 47.00 -11.06
C ILE A 24 -0.39 47.99 -11.86
N THR A 25 -0.86 49.24 -12.00
CA THR A 25 -0.17 50.35 -12.68
C THR A 25 0.57 51.23 -11.66
N PHE A 26 1.83 51.58 -11.97
CA PHE A 26 2.73 52.39 -11.12
C PHE A 26 2.59 53.89 -11.40
N VAL A 27 2.48 54.73 -10.37
CA VAL A 27 2.56 56.20 -10.44
C VAL A 27 3.76 56.69 -9.59
N GLY A 28 4.47 57.70 -10.08
CA GLY A 28 5.80 58.14 -9.61
C GLY A 28 5.88 58.65 -8.17
N VAL A 29 6.91 58.21 -7.44
CA VAL A 29 7.08 58.42 -5.99
C VAL A 29 8.35 59.23 -5.69
N LYS A 30 8.27 60.25 -4.82
CA LYS A 30 9.40 61.09 -4.33
C LYS A 30 10.44 60.24 -3.58
N LYS A 31 11.73 60.62 -3.64
CA LYS A 31 12.88 59.85 -3.11
C LYS A 31 12.79 59.44 -1.61
N LEU A 32 12.03 60.18 -0.79
CA LEU A 32 11.85 59.88 0.64
C LEU A 32 10.78 58.79 0.90
N THR A 33 9.78 58.67 0.02
CA THR A 33 8.73 57.65 0.13
C THR A 33 9.17 56.29 -0.42
N PHE A 34 10.20 56.23 -1.27
CA PHE A 34 10.83 54.98 -1.70
C PHE A 34 11.55 54.25 -0.56
N LEU A 35 12.15 54.99 0.38
CA LEU A 35 12.85 54.43 1.55
C LEU A 35 11.88 53.77 2.54
N LEU A 36 10.69 54.37 2.72
CA LEU A 36 9.62 53.82 3.57
C LEU A 36 9.02 52.55 2.97
N LEU A 37 8.88 52.49 1.64
CA LEU A 37 8.35 51.33 0.93
C LEU A 37 9.34 50.16 0.91
N LEU A 38 10.64 50.46 0.87
CA LEU A 38 11.72 49.45 0.97
C LEU A 38 11.85 48.86 2.39
N SER A 39 11.56 49.64 3.43
CA SER A 39 11.55 49.17 4.83
C SER A 39 10.42 48.16 5.12
N GLY A 40 9.30 48.22 4.40
CA GLY A 40 8.17 47.30 4.60
C GLY A 40 8.43 45.87 4.07
N VAL A 41 9.30 45.72 3.08
CA VAL A 41 9.63 44.42 2.46
C VAL A 41 10.58 43.60 3.33
N LEU A 42 11.34 44.22 4.23
CA LEU A 42 12.29 43.53 5.12
C LEU A 42 11.63 42.93 6.37
N LEU A 43 10.37 43.26 6.66
CA LEU A 43 9.61 42.76 7.80
C LEU A 43 8.60 41.66 7.44
N SER A 44 8.42 41.34 6.14
CA SER A 44 7.67 40.17 5.70
C SER A 44 8.54 38.92 5.80
N GLY A 45 8.82 38.46 7.01
CA GLY A 45 9.34 37.12 7.24
C GLY A 45 8.25 36.11 6.92
N CYS A 46 8.39 35.36 5.82
CA CYS A 46 7.57 34.18 5.60
C CYS A 46 7.86 33.19 6.72
N GLN A 47 6.88 32.98 7.59
CA GLN A 47 6.89 31.90 8.57
C GLN A 47 6.77 30.60 7.78
N ASN A 48 7.91 29.93 7.54
CA ASN A 48 7.96 28.67 6.82
C ASN A 48 7.85 27.53 7.84
N ASP A 49 6.71 27.47 8.52
CA ASP A 49 6.39 26.34 9.39
C ASP A 49 6.06 25.14 8.49
N LEU A 50 7.10 24.36 8.18
CA LEU A 50 6.96 23.13 7.43
C LEU A 50 6.39 22.07 8.39
N ASN A 51 5.09 21.84 8.31
CA ASN A 51 4.49 20.71 8.99
C ASN A 51 4.87 19.43 8.23
N VAL A 52 5.84 18.70 8.78
CA VAL A 52 6.33 17.42 8.21
C VAL A 52 5.28 16.31 8.35
N THR A 53 4.29 16.50 9.24
CA THR A 53 3.26 15.51 9.51
C THR A 53 1.94 15.85 8.82
N ALA A 54 1.37 14.85 8.17
CA ALA A 54 0.00 14.94 7.68
C ALA A 54 -0.98 14.68 8.84
N PRO A 55 -2.22 15.20 8.79
CA PRO A 55 -3.25 14.82 9.73
C PRO A 55 -3.46 13.29 9.71
N TRP A 56 -3.79 12.74 10.88
CA TRP A 56 -4.00 11.31 11.05
C TRP A 56 -5.00 10.76 10.04
N LYS A 57 -4.66 9.61 9.46
CA LYS A 57 -5.49 8.90 8.49
C LYS A 57 -5.48 7.41 8.81
N ASP A 58 -6.66 6.80 8.77
CA ASP A 58 -6.81 5.36 8.86
C ASP A 58 -6.40 4.72 7.52
N ILE A 59 -5.23 4.08 7.50
CA ILE A 59 -4.68 3.39 6.34
C ILE A 59 -4.25 1.99 6.79
N PRO A 60 -4.95 0.92 6.36
CA PRO A 60 -4.51 -0.44 6.63
C PRO A 60 -3.31 -0.79 5.75
N ILE A 61 -2.36 -1.52 6.32
CA ILE A 61 -1.20 -2.09 5.66
C ILE A 61 -1.39 -3.61 5.68
N VAL A 62 -1.34 -4.24 4.51
CA VAL A 62 -1.63 -5.67 4.36
C VAL A 62 -0.41 -6.39 3.81
N TYR A 63 -0.05 -7.49 4.46
CA TYR A 63 0.96 -8.42 4.00
C TYR A 63 0.41 -9.83 3.98
N GLY A 64 0.59 -10.54 2.88
CA GLY A 64 0.15 -11.93 2.77
C GLY A 64 0.64 -12.55 1.49
N ILE A 65 0.69 -13.88 1.46
CA ILE A 65 0.99 -14.66 0.28
C ILE A 65 -0.12 -15.71 0.17
N LEU A 66 -0.75 -15.76 -1.00
CA LEU A 66 -1.75 -16.77 -1.35
C LEU A 66 -1.15 -17.69 -2.42
N SER A 67 -1.12 -18.98 -2.13
CA SER A 67 -0.46 -19.99 -2.95
C SER A 67 -1.27 -21.28 -2.95
N PRO A 68 -1.66 -21.82 -4.11
CA PRO A 68 -2.37 -23.12 -4.18
C PRO A 68 -1.57 -24.32 -3.65
N LEU A 69 -0.29 -24.13 -3.30
CA LEU A 69 0.59 -25.17 -2.80
C LEU A 69 0.68 -25.20 -1.27
N ASP A 70 0.17 -24.17 -0.59
CA ASP A 70 0.24 -24.07 0.87
C ASP A 70 -1.04 -24.66 1.49
N THR A 71 -0.93 -25.16 2.73
CA THR A 71 -2.07 -25.77 3.45
C THR A 71 -2.92 -24.76 4.21
N THR A 72 -2.29 -23.67 4.65
CA THR A 72 -2.93 -22.60 5.42
C THR A 72 -2.36 -21.28 4.94
N HIS A 73 -3.22 -20.28 4.79
CA HIS A 73 -2.83 -18.95 4.36
C HIS A 73 -2.97 -17.98 5.53
N TYR A 74 -1.91 -17.22 5.78
CA TYR A 74 -1.88 -16.18 6.80
C TYR A 74 -1.75 -14.81 6.14
N ILE A 75 -2.58 -13.88 6.60
CA ILE A 75 -2.57 -12.48 6.19
C ILE A 75 -2.37 -11.64 7.44
N ARG A 76 -1.41 -10.73 7.39
CA ARG A 76 -1.13 -9.75 8.43
C ARG A 76 -1.74 -8.42 8.01
N ILE A 77 -2.56 -7.85 8.89
CA ILE A 77 -3.21 -6.56 8.67
C ILE A 77 -2.81 -5.66 9.83
N GLU A 78 -2.10 -4.58 9.52
CA GLU A 78 -1.59 -3.61 10.49
C GLU A 78 -2.09 -2.19 10.11
N LYS A 79 -1.93 -1.24 11.03
CA LYS A 79 -2.26 0.17 10.85
C LYS A 79 -1.02 0.97 10.47
N ALA A 80 -1.15 1.86 9.50
CA ALA A 80 -0.20 2.94 9.37
C ALA A 80 -0.33 3.88 10.59
N PHE A 81 0.79 4.29 11.15
CA PHE A 81 0.84 5.24 12.25
C PHE A 81 1.81 6.38 11.92
N LEU A 82 1.42 7.59 12.28
CA LEU A 82 2.23 8.79 12.19
C LEU A 82 1.76 9.75 13.28
N ASP A 83 2.68 10.20 14.11
CA ASP A 83 2.42 11.14 15.21
C ASP A 83 3.46 12.26 15.18
N PRO A 84 3.08 13.54 15.40
CA PRO A 84 4.02 14.65 15.43
C PRO A 84 4.86 14.73 16.70
N GLU A 85 4.38 14.15 17.81
CA GLU A 85 5.00 14.28 19.13
C GLU A 85 5.78 13.02 19.53
N ILE A 86 5.26 11.84 19.18
CA ILE A 86 5.85 10.55 19.57
C ILE A 86 6.65 9.94 18.42
N SER A 87 7.85 9.44 18.72
CA SER A 87 8.69 8.81 17.71
C SER A 87 8.03 7.54 17.12
N ALA A 88 8.20 7.32 15.82
CA ALA A 88 7.68 6.12 15.16
C ALA A 88 8.25 4.81 15.76
N LEU A 89 9.46 4.86 16.32
CA LEU A 89 10.10 3.72 16.98
C LEU A 89 9.41 3.35 18.31
N GLU A 90 8.90 4.34 19.05
CA GLU A 90 8.15 4.11 20.27
C GLU A 90 6.74 3.59 19.96
N ILE A 91 6.06 4.20 18.99
CA ILE A 91 4.71 3.78 18.57
C ILE A 91 4.73 2.35 18.04
N ALA A 92 5.77 1.98 17.29
CA ALA A 92 5.93 0.63 16.75
C ALA A 92 5.97 -0.46 17.84
N ARG A 93 6.29 -0.10 19.09
CA ARG A 93 6.29 -1.03 20.24
C ARG A 93 4.93 -1.16 20.94
N ILE A 94 3.96 -0.33 20.58
CA ILE A 94 2.63 -0.32 21.21
C ILE A 94 1.68 -1.15 20.33
N PRO A 95 1.23 -2.34 20.77
CA PRO A 95 0.37 -3.20 19.94
C PRO A 95 -0.95 -2.54 19.54
N ASP A 96 -1.54 -1.75 20.44
CA ASP A 96 -2.76 -0.98 20.19
C ASP A 96 -2.60 0.02 19.04
N SER A 97 -1.38 0.40 18.68
CA SER A 97 -1.07 1.27 17.55
C SER A 97 -0.89 0.49 16.24
N LEU A 98 -0.58 -0.80 16.31
CA LEU A 98 -0.38 -1.68 15.16
C LEU A 98 -1.68 -2.37 14.72
N TYR A 99 -2.52 -2.81 15.66
CA TYR A 99 -3.66 -3.68 15.36
C TYR A 99 -5.02 -2.99 15.53
N TYR A 100 -5.98 -3.40 14.72
CA TYR A 100 -7.37 -2.95 14.86
C TYR A 100 -8.07 -3.74 15.96
N LYS A 101 -8.94 -3.09 16.75
CA LYS A 101 -9.69 -3.78 17.83
C LYS A 101 -10.86 -4.59 17.30
N ASN A 102 -11.51 -4.11 16.24
CA ASN A 102 -12.61 -4.77 15.56
C ASN A 102 -12.30 -4.71 14.06
N LEU A 103 -11.90 -5.84 13.49
CA LEU A 103 -11.63 -5.95 12.07
C LEU A 103 -12.21 -7.26 11.55
N ASP A 104 -13.00 -7.14 10.50
CA ASP A 104 -13.54 -8.26 9.76
C ASP A 104 -12.81 -8.34 8.42
N ALA A 105 -12.14 -9.46 8.17
CA ALA A 105 -11.41 -9.70 6.94
C ALA A 105 -11.95 -10.95 6.25
N SER A 106 -12.18 -10.84 4.94
CA SER A 106 -12.64 -11.95 4.13
C SER A 106 -11.99 -11.96 2.76
N ILE A 107 -11.88 -13.14 2.16
CA ILE A 107 -11.46 -13.30 0.76
C ILE A 107 -12.71 -13.60 -0.06
N PHE A 108 -12.92 -12.80 -1.10
CA PHE A 108 -14.00 -12.96 -2.07
C PHE A 108 -13.44 -13.54 -3.37
N ASP A 109 -13.93 -14.69 -3.78
CA ASP A 109 -13.63 -15.25 -5.10
C ASP A 109 -14.54 -14.58 -6.13
N ILE A 110 -13.94 -13.79 -7.01
CA ILE A 110 -14.65 -12.99 -8.00
C ILE A 110 -15.33 -13.89 -9.04
N SER A 111 -14.78 -15.07 -9.31
CA SER A 111 -15.29 -15.99 -10.32
C SER A 111 -16.50 -16.78 -9.83
N SER A 112 -16.49 -17.24 -8.58
CA SER A 112 -17.58 -18.04 -8.00
C SER A 112 -18.61 -17.21 -7.24
N GLY A 113 -18.26 -15.99 -6.83
CA GLY A 113 -19.10 -15.15 -5.98
C GLY A 113 -19.13 -15.59 -4.51
N THR A 114 -18.21 -16.47 -4.09
CA THR A 114 -18.16 -17.00 -2.73
C THR A 114 -17.26 -16.14 -1.84
N ARG A 115 -17.67 -15.92 -0.59
CA ARG A 115 -16.87 -15.23 0.43
C ARG A 115 -16.38 -16.23 1.48
N PHE A 116 -15.10 -16.13 1.80
CA PHE A 116 -14.40 -16.93 2.80
C PHE A 116 -13.96 -16.02 3.95
N GLN A 117 -14.51 -16.25 5.13
CA GLN A 117 -14.16 -15.46 6.31
C GLN A 117 -12.77 -15.86 6.81
N LEU A 118 -11.94 -14.88 7.16
CA LEU A 118 -10.66 -15.14 7.82
C LEU A 118 -10.86 -15.18 9.34
N LEU A 119 -10.15 -16.11 9.99
CA LEU A 119 -10.14 -16.24 11.44
C LEU A 119 -8.96 -15.48 12.04
N GLU A 120 -9.23 -14.61 13.01
CA GLU A 120 -8.17 -13.95 13.79
C GLU A 120 -7.49 -14.95 14.74
N VAL A 121 -6.15 -14.99 14.72
CA VAL A 121 -5.32 -15.86 15.57
C VAL A 121 -4.07 -15.13 16.04
N ASP A 122 -3.49 -15.56 17.15
CA ASP A 122 -2.14 -15.15 17.53
C ASP A 122 -1.12 -16.09 16.86
N GLY A 123 -0.22 -15.51 16.07
CA GLY A 123 0.85 -16.25 15.40
C GLY A 123 1.77 -16.98 16.38
N ALA A 124 1.92 -16.51 17.62
CA ALA A 124 2.70 -17.24 18.63
C ALA A 124 2.12 -18.62 18.94
N GLU A 125 0.79 -18.76 18.94
CA GLU A 125 0.09 -20.04 19.16
C GLU A 125 0.16 -20.97 17.93
N GLU A 126 0.34 -20.39 16.74
CA GLU A 126 0.53 -21.10 15.47
C GLU A 126 2.01 -21.49 15.21
N GLY A 127 2.92 -21.19 16.16
CA GLY A 127 4.36 -21.41 16.00
C GLY A 127 5.07 -20.38 15.10
N LEU A 128 4.37 -19.31 14.71
CA LEU A 128 4.87 -18.17 13.95
C LEU A 128 5.27 -17.04 14.91
N ILE A 129 6.37 -17.23 15.62
CA ILE A 129 6.91 -16.24 16.55
C ILE A 129 7.59 -15.12 15.75
N ARG A 130 7.40 -13.85 16.15
CA ARG A 130 8.09 -12.73 15.51
C ARG A 130 9.55 -12.71 15.95
N ASP A 131 10.43 -12.42 15.00
CA ASP A 131 11.83 -12.12 15.30
C ASP A 131 11.93 -10.81 16.10
N GLU A 132 12.96 -10.71 16.94
CA GLU A 132 13.30 -9.48 17.64
C GLU A 132 13.53 -8.34 16.62
N GLY A 133 12.97 -7.17 16.91
CA GLY A 133 12.99 -6.05 15.96
C GLY A 133 12.54 -4.75 16.58
N VAL A 134 12.14 -3.77 15.78
CA VAL A 134 11.63 -2.46 16.24
C VAL A 134 10.12 -2.46 16.55
N PHE A 135 9.40 -3.49 16.13
CA PHE A 135 7.96 -3.63 16.32
C PHE A 135 7.64 -4.38 17.62
N ALA A 136 6.38 -4.31 18.06
CA ALA A 136 5.89 -5.16 19.13
C ALA A 136 5.98 -6.63 18.73
N GLU A 137 6.48 -7.47 19.64
CA GLU A 137 6.62 -8.92 19.42
C GLU A 137 5.34 -9.67 19.77
N MET A 138 4.59 -9.18 20.77
CA MET A 138 3.33 -9.75 21.22
C MET A 138 2.27 -8.66 21.49
N PRO A 139 0.98 -8.94 21.20
CA PRO A 139 0.48 -10.10 20.44
C PRO A 139 0.92 -10.06 18.97
N ASN A 140 1.01 -11.22 18.30
CA ASN A 140 1.28 -11.30 16.86
C ASN A 140 0.00 -11.65 16.10
N ILE A 141 -0.89 -10.68 15.96
CA ILE A 141 -2.21 -10.93 15.36
C ILE A 141 -2.09 -11.19 13.86
N LEU A 142 -2.69 -12.30 13.41
CA LEU A 142 -2.76 -12.76 12.03
C LEU A 142 -4.20 -13.17 11.70
N TYR A 143 -4.55 -13.13 10.41
CA TYR A 143 -5.82 -13.60 9.87
C TYR A 143 -5.57 -14.84 9.02
N LYS A 144 -6.19 -15.97 9.37
CA LYS A 144 -5.95 -17.25 8.73
C LYS A 144 -7.16 -17.80 7.98
N VAL A 145 -6.88 -18.58 6.94
CA VAL A 145 -7.85 -19.46 6.26
C VAL A 145 -7.13 -20.71 5.78
N ASP A 146 -7.77 -21.86 5.98
CA ASP A 146 -7.23 -23.14 5.55
C ASP A 146 -7.56 -23.40 4.08
N ALA A 147 -6.67 -24.11 3.38
CA ALA A 147 -6.83 -24.44 1.98
C ALA A 147 -8.00 -25.41 1.72
N ASP A 148 -8.47 -26.10 2.76
CA ASP A 148 -9.66 -26.94 2.69
C ASP A 148 -10.94 -26.10 2.48
N ASP A 149 -10.99 -24.92 3.10
CA ASP A 149 -12.07 -23.95 2.94
C ASP A 149 -11.86 -23.10 1.68
N LEU A 150 -10.67 -22.51 1.53
CA LEU A 150 -10.29 -21.69 0.38
C LEU A 150 -9.42 -22.48 -0.60
N LYS A 151 -10.06 -23.19 -1.53
CA LYS A 151 -9.37 -23.87 -2.63
C LYS A 151 -9.01 -22.87 -3.73
N LEU A 152 -7.78 -22.39 -3.71
CA LEU A 152 -7.26 -21.48 -4.73
C LEU A 152 -7.18 -22.15 -6.10
N VAL A 153 -7.90 -21.60 -7.08
CA VAL A 153 -7.92 -22.07 -8.46
C VAL A 153 -6.98 -21.19 -9.29
N PRO A 154 -6.05 -21.78 -10.05
CA PRO A 154 -5.20 -21.03 -10.96
C PRO A 154 -6.00 -20.23 -11.98
N THR A 155 -5.54 -19.03 -12.31
CA THR A 155 -6.17 -18.08 -13.24
C THR A 155 -7.42 -17.37 -12.69
N ASN A 156 -7.87 -17.71 -11.47
CA ASN A 156 -8.97 -17.00 -10.82
C ASN A 156 -8.46 -15.75 -10.09
N SER A 157 -9.31 -14.73 -10.06
CA SER A 157 -9.09 -13.50 -9.30
C SER A 157 -9.78 -13.56 -7.95
N TYR A 158 -9.05 -13.15 -6.92
CA TYR A 158 -9.52 -13.11 -5.54
C TYR A 158 -9.36 -11.69 -5.00
N ARG A 159 -10.32 -11.25 -4.20
CA ARG A 159 -10.33 -9.95 -3.56
C ARG A 159 -10.33 -10.10 -2.05
N LEU A 160 -9.32 -9.56 -1.39
CA LEU A 160 -9.36 -9.33 0.04
C LEU A 160 -10.28 -8.15 0.34
N GLU A 161 -11.22 -8.32 1.26
CA GLU A 161 -12.17 -7.31 1.73
C GLU A 161 -11.92 -7.10 3.23
N ILE A 162 -11.65 -5.86 3.62
CA ILE A 162 -11.33 -5.47 5.01
C ILE A 162 -12.34 -4.44 5.48
N ASN A 163 -13.15 -4.82 6.46
CA ASN A 163 -14.10 -3.96 7.15
C ASN A 163 -13.58 -3.64 8.56
N ARG A 164 -13.42 -2.34 8.87
CA ARG A 164 -12.86 -1.85 10.14
C ARG A 164 -13.90 -1.14 11.01
N SER A 165 -15.04 -0.80 10.44
CA SER A 165 -16.14 -0.09 11.08
C SER A 165 -17.30 0.00 10.10
N GLU A 166 -18.53 -0.08 10.61
CA GLU A 166 -19.77 0.14 9.85
C GLU A 166 -19.84 1.50 9.13
N THR A 167 -19.09 2.49 9.62
CA THR A 167 -19.08 3.87 9.10
C THR A 167 -17.94 4.17 8.12
N LEU A 168 -16.98 3.26 7.98
CA LEU A 168 -15.80 3.46 7.14
C LEU A 168 -15.97 2.73 5.81
N PRO A 169 -15.38 3.26 4.72
CA PRO A 169 -15.40 2.56 3.45
C PRO A 169 -14.64 1.23 3.55
N LEU A 170 -15.19 0.21 2.88
CA LEU A 170 -14.53 -1.07 2.72
C LEU A 170 -13.19 -0.87 2.00
N VAL A 171 -12.13 -1.47 2.52
CA VAL A 171 -10.84 -1.52 1.82
C VAL A 171 -10.69 -2.84 1.12
N THR A 172 -10.31 -2.79 -0.15
CA THR A 172 -10.18 -3.96 -0.99
C THR A 172 -8.81 -4.06 -1.63
N ALA A 173 -8.40 -5.29 -1.91
CA ALA A 173 -7.15 -5.60 -2.57
C ALA A 173 -7.36 -6.83 -3.46
N GLU A 174 -7.02 -6.75 -4.75
CA GLU A 174 -7.29 -7.82 -5.72
C GLU A 174 -5.98 -8.48 -6.19
N ILE A 175 -5.97 -9.81 -6.26
CA ILE A 175 -4.90 -10.61 -6.85
C ILE A 175 -5.45 -11.57 -7.89
N GLU A 176 -4.59 -12.01 -8.81
CA GLU A 176 -4.84 -13.14 -9.69
C GLU A 176 -3.86 -14.26 -9.35
N ILE A 177 -4.36 -15.49 -9.20
CA ILE A 177 -3.52 -16.65 -8.92
C ILE A 177 -2.85 -17.10 -10.21
N VAL A 178 -1.52 -17.05 -10.22
CA VAL A 178 -0.74 -17.51 -11.37
C VAL A 178 -0.77 -19.03 -11.50
N SER A 179 -0.85 -19.50 -12.73
CA SER A 179 -0.81 -20.93 -13.05
C SER A 179 0.62 -21.48 -13.02
N ARG A 180 0.73 -22.81 -13.06
CA ARG A 180 2.03 -23.50 -13.05
C ARG A 180 2.83 -23.11 -14.29
N VAL A 181 4.04 -22.59 -14.07
CA VAL A 181 5.00 -22.35 -15.16
C VAL A 181 5.48 -23.68 -15.72
N THR A 182 5.31 -23.88 -17.03
CA THR A 182 5.82 -25.06 -17.73
C THR A 182 7.14 -24.70 -18.40
N ILE A 183 8.23 -25.34 -17.99
CA ILE A 183 9.54 -25.16 -18.63
C ILE A 183 9.60 -26.09 -19.84
N VAL A 184 9.52 -25.51 -21.03
CA VAL A 184 9.71 -26.25 -22.28
C VAL A 184 11.21 -26.22 -22.62
N ARG A 185 11.83 -27.40 -22.73
CA ARG A 185 13.22 -27.53 -23.19
C ARG A 185 13.26 -27.72 -24.71
N PRO A 186 14.26 -27.18 -25.42
CA PRO A 186 14.45 -27.50 -26.83
C PRO A 186 14.64 -29.01 -27.00
N ILE A 187 14.02 -29.57 -28.04
CA ILE A 187 14.21 -30.97 -28.40
C ILE A 187 15.62 -31.09 -29.01
N PRO A 188 16.48 -32.02 -28.55
CA PRO A 188 17.78 -32.24 -29.17
C PRO A 188 17.64 -32.48 -30.68
N GLY A 189 18.28 -31.64 -31.50
CA GLY A 189 18.17 -31.68 -32.96
C GLY A 189 17.21 -30.66 -33.59
N SER A 190 16.49 -29.85 -32.79
CA SER A 190 15.72 -28.72 -33.33
C SER A 190 16.64 -27.60 -33.79
N THR A 191 16.62 -27.24 -35.08
CA THR A 191 17.32 -26.07 -35.60
C THR A 191 16.49 -24.80 -35.32
N LEU A 192 17.02 -23.91 -34.47
CA LEU A 192 16.44 -22.59 -34.27
C LEU A 192 16.74 -21.73 -35.50
N ARG A 193 15.76 -21.57 -36.39
CA ARG A 193 15.89 -20.69 -37.55
C ARG A 193 15.33 -19.32 -37.18
N PHE A 194 16.19 -18.33 -37.00
CA PHE A 194 15.79 -16.94 -36.86
C PHE A 194 15.59 -16.35 -38.26
N PRO A 195 14.35 -16.11 -38.73
CA PRO A 195 14.15 -15.44 -39.99
C PRO A 195 14.63 -13.99 -39.85
N TYR A 196 15.71 -13.65 -40.52
CA TYR A 196 16.12 -12.27 -40.71
C TYR A 196 15.17 -11.62 -41.72
N GLN A 197 14.28 -10.75 -41.24
CA GLN A 197 13.54 -9.83 -42.10
C GLN A 197 14.30 -8.50 -42.15
N SER A 198 15.16 -8.31 -43.15
CA SER A 198 15.65 -6.96 -43.46
C SER A 198 14.50 -6.14 -44.04
N LEU A 199 13.93 -5.25 -43.23
CA LEU A 199 13.04 -4.17 -43.70
C LEU A 199 13.81 -2.96 -44.24
N PHE A 200 14.99 -3.18 -44.84
CA PHE A 200 15.70 -2.16 -45.60
C PHE A 200 15.75 -2.61 -47.06
N LYS A 201 14.86 -2.05 -47.87
CA LYS A 201 15.07 -1.95 -49.31
C LYS A 201 15.89 -0.68 -49.53
N VAL A 202 17.07 -0.83 -50.14
CA VAL A 202 17.82 0.28 -50.74
C VAL A 202 17.11 0.69 -52.03
#